data_AF-A0A9D8NLE8-F1
#
_entry.id   AF-A0A9D8NLE8-F1
#
_cell.length_a   1.000
_cell.length_b   1.000
_cell.length_c   1.000
_cell.angle_alpha   90.00
_cell.angle_beta   90.00
_cell.angle_gamma   90.00
#
_symmetry.space_group_name_H-M   'P 1'
#
loop_
_entity.id
_entity.type
_entity.pdbx_description
1 polymer ?
#
loop_
_entity_poly.entity_id
_entity_poly.type
_entity_poly.pdbx_seq_one_letter_code
_entity_poly.pdbx_strand_id
1 'polypeptide(L)' 'ETDNFGFKAVENRMHIHDLHATLLHLLGVDHEKLTFRHAGRDYRLTDVHGNVAREVLA' A
#
# COMPACT_ATOMS: atom_id res chain seq x y z
N GLU A 1 -4.89 -2.11 -17.67
CA GLU A 1 -4.97 -3.31 -18.53
C GLU A 1 -5.11 -4.62 -17.71
N THR A 2 -5.74 -5.67 -18.27
CA THR A 2 -5.86 -7.02 -17.67
C THR A 2 -5.12 -8.06 -18.50
N ASP A 3 -4.83 -9.22 -17.91
CA ASP A 3 -4.18 -10.31 -18.64
C ASP A 3 -5.04 -10.84 -19.81
N ASN A 4 -4.42 -11.63 -20.69
CA ASN A 4 -5.05 -12.18 -21.89
C ASN A 4 -6.30 -13.06 -21.61
N PHE A 5 -6.51 -13.47 -20.35
CA PHE A 5 -7.64 -14.28 -19.93
C PHE A 5 -8.66 -13.48 -19.10
N GLY A 6 -8.38 -12.20 -18.81
CA GLY A 6 -9.20 -11.34 -17.97
C GLY A 6 -9.18 -11.68 -16.47
N PHE A 7 -8.26 -12.52 -15.99
CA PHE A 7 -8.28 -12.98 -14.59
C PHE A 7 -7.60 -12.01 -13.62
N LYS A 8 -6.63 -11.23 -14.10
CA LYS A 8 -5.82 -10.36 -13.24
C LYS A 8 -5.55 -9.03 -13.94
N ALA A 9 -5.54 -7.94 -13.16
CA ALA A 9 -4.97 -6.67 -13.62
C ALA A 9 -3.46 -6.84 -13.84
N VAL A 10 -2.97 -6.35 -14.99
CA VAL A 10 -1.55 -6.36 -15.38
C VAL A 10 -0.93 -4.97 -15.18
N GLU A 11 -1.74 -3.93 -15.35
CA GLU A 11 -1.33 -2.53 -15.24
C GLU A 11 -2.21 -1.82 -14.20
N ASN A 12 -1.68 -0.77 -13.57
CA ASN A 12 -2.32 0.00 -12.48
C ASN A 12 -2.80 -0.92 -11.35
N ARG A 13 -1.97 -1.93 -11.05
CA ARG A 13 -2.28 -2.97 -10.09
C ARG A 13 -2.08 -2.42 -8.69
N MET A 14 -3.12 -2.47 -7.87
CA MET A 14 -3.05 -2.07 -6.47
C MET A 14 -2.86 -3.31 -5.60
N HIS A 15 -1.79 -3.32 -4.80
CA HIS A 15 -1.65 -4.32 -3.74
C HIS A 15 -2.43 -3.89 -2.49
N ILE A 16 -2.79 -4.83 -1.63
CA ILE A 16 -3.53 -4.53 -0.38
C ILE A 16 -2.74 -3.56 0.53
N HIS A 17 -1.41 -3.64 0.51
CA HIS A 17 -0.55 -2.72 1.25
C HIS A 17 -0.65 -1.28 0.72
N ASP A 18 -0.78 -1.09 -0.60
CA ASP A 18 -0.95 0.23 -1.21
C ASP A 18 -2.31 0.82 -0.87
N LEU A 19 -3.36 -0.02 -0.83
CA LEU A 19 -4.69 0.38 -0.38
C LEU A 19 -4.66 0.87 1.07
N HIS A 20 -4.06 0.10 1.98
CA HIS A 20 -3.94 0.49 3.39
C HIS A 20 -3.07 1.74 3.57
N ALA A 21 -1.96 1.88 2.83
CA ALA A 21 -1.13 3.08 2.85
C ALA A 21 -1.92 4.32 2.39
N THR A 22 -2.73 4.18 1.34
CA THR A 22 -3.58 5.25 0.81
C THR A 22 -4.67 5.64 1.80
N LEU A 23 -5.31 4.68 2.46
CA LEU A 23 -6.33 4.95 3.47
C LEU A 23 -5.74 5.70 4.67
N LEU A 24 -4.57 5.28 5.17
CA LEU A 24 -3.88 5.98 6.25
C LEU A 24 -3.49 7.42 5.84
N HIS A 25 -2.99 7.59 4.60
CA HIS A 25 -2.67 8.90 4.06
C HIS A 25 -3.88 9.84 4.03
N LEU A 26 -5.04 9.36 3.58
CA LEU A 26 -6.30 10.13 3.57
C LEU A 26 -6.78 10.52 4.97
N LEU A 27 -6.45 9.71 5.99
CA LEU A 27 -6.72 10.02 7.40
C LEU A 27 -5.67 10.95 8.02
N GLY A 28 -4.71 11.46 7.24
CA GLY A 28 -3.63 12.32 7.72
C GLY A 28 -2.52 11.57 8.47
N VAL A 29 -2.46 10.25 8.35
CA VAL A 29 -1.47 9.39 9.01
C VAL A 29 -0.40 8.97 8.01
N ASP A 30 0.85 9.30 8.32
CA ASP A 30 2.00 8.80 7.59
C ASP A 30 2.37 7.40 8.12
N HIS A 31 2.00 6.37 7.35
CA HIS A 31 2.18 4.97 7.74
C HIS A 31 3.66 4.56 7.90
N GLU A 32 4.60 5.29 7.30
CA GLU A 32 6.03 4.98 7.38
C GLU A 32 6.63 5.44 8.72
N LYS A 33 6.09 6.51 9.31
CA LYS A 33 6.49 7.02 10.63
C LYS A 33 6.05 6.12 11.78
N LEU A 34 5.13 5.19 11.54
CA LEU A 34 4.67 4.21 12.52
C LEU A 34 5.48 2.90 12.44
N THR A 35 6.69 2.96 11.91
CA THR A 35 7.60 1.82 11.85
C THR A 35 8.33 1.64 13.18
N PHE A 36 8.29 0.44 13.74
CA PHE A 36 9.02 0.08 14.96
C PHE A 36 9.72 -1.27 14.80
N ARG A 37 10.87 -1.43 15.46
CA ARG A 37 11.67 -2.66 15.44
C ARG A 37 11.22 -3.57 16.58
N HIS A 38 10.83 -4.80 16.25
CA HIS A 38 10.48 -5.84 17.22
C HIS A 38 11.05 -7.19 16.79
N ALA A 39 11.59 -7.98 17.71
CA ALA A 39 12.16 -9.31 17.40
C ALA A 39 13.10 -9.33 16.16
N GLY A 40 13.89 -8.27 15.96
CA GLY A 40 14.80 -8.16 14.82
C GLY A 40 14.18 -7.72 13.48
N ARG A 41 12.84 -7.58 13.38
CA ARG A 41 12.12 -7.17 12.16
C ARG A 41 11.44 -5.81 12.33
N ASP A 42 11.36 -5.03 11.27
CA ASP A 42 10.56 -3.81 11.25
C ASP A 42 9.08 -4.16 11.08
N TYR A 43 8.22 -3.49 11.85
CA TYR A 43 6.77 -3.62 11.78
C TYR A 43 6.15 -2.26 11.55
N ARG A 44 5.14 -2.21 10.67
CA ARG A 44 4.22 -1.09 10.50
C ARG A 44 2.85 -1.61 10.08
N LEU A 45 1.82 -0.77 10.13
CA LEU A 45 0.43 -1.14 9.81
C LEU A 45 0.26 -1.71 8.39
N THR A 46 1.21 -1.46 7.49
CA THR A 46 1.23 -1.97 6.12
C THR A 46 2.28 -3.08 5.89
N ASP A 47 2.71 -3.77 6.94
CA ASP A 47 3.66 -4.90 6.91
C ASP A 47 4.95 -4.59 6.14
N VAL A 48 5.53 -3.42 6.41
CA VAL A 48 6.74 -2.84 5.76
C VAL A 48 6.67 -2.56 4.26
N HIS A 49 5.50 -2.71 3.64
CA HIS A 49 5.26 -2.44 2.22
C HIS A 49 4.22 -1.34 2.03
N GLY A 50 3.81 -1.09 0.78
CA GLY A 50 2.74 -0.15 0.43
C GLY A 50 3.25 1.22 0.00
N ASN A 51 2.72 1.69 -1.12
CA ASN A 51 2.87 3.05 -1.64
C ASN A 51 1.50 3.74 -1.67
N VAL A 52 1.47 5.04 -1.38
CA VAL A 52 0.24 5.83 -1.54
C VAL A 52 -0.11 5.92 -3.03
N ALA A 53 -1.33 5.56 -3.39
CA ALA A 53 -1.84 5.56 -4.75
C ALA A 53 -2.17 6.99 -5.21
N ARG A 54 -1.13 7.79 -5.48
CA ARG A 54 -1.26 9.22 -5.84
C ARG A 54 -2.04 9.46 -7.12
N GLU A 55 -2.05 8.50 -8.04
CA GLU A 55 -2.71 8.63 -9.35
C GLU A 55 -4.24 8.69 -9.27
N VAL A 56 -4.83 8.25 -8.15
CA VAL A 56 -6.29 8.23 -7.96
C VAL A 56 -6.79 9.26 -6.95
N LEU A 57 -5.90 10.08 -6.39
CA LEU A 57 -6.24 11.15 -5.45
C LEU A 57 -6.64 12.42 -6.23
N ALA A 58 -7.59 13.19 -5.68
CA ALA A 58 -8.14 14.40 -6.28
C ALA A 58 -7.29 15.66 -6.04
#